data_AF-A0AB39V1Z9-F1
#
_entry.id   AF-A0AB39V1Z9-F1
#
_cell.length_a   1.000
_cell.length_b   1.000
_cell.length_c   1.000
_cell.angle_alpha   90.00
_cell.angle_beta   90.00
_cell.angle_gamma   90.00
#
_symmetry.space_group_name_H-M   'P 1'
#
loop_
_entity.id
_entity.type
_entity.pdbx_description
1 polymer ?
#
loop_
_entity_poly.entity_id
_entity_poly.type
_entity_poly.pdbx_seq_one_letter_code
_entity_poly.pdbx_strand_id
1 'polypeptide(L)'
;MKKFILMLIFVLGSFTFAEITDKDVESFFSPKTQVYVSNQKDWFYGMYPADEEETTWKKINFFINVLPVGNKYKISYTPFENVESYDKEGYPVLIYKIDKGYVDGEEKDISTTDSYEITILGLIHSGTEIKNGKKYTRSNYQMFSKNELDTLLKSKNAKRLDPNTEKNTKEFLNWLFHNAN
;
A
#
# COMPACT_ATOMS: atom_id res chain seq x y z
N MET A 1 -21.10 -19.13 54.42
CA MET A 1 -20.48 -17.77 54.33
C MET A 1 -19.84 -17.67 52.94
N LYS A 2 -20.57 -17.25 51.89
CA LYS A 2 -20.67 -15.88 51.30
C LYS A 2 -19.32 -15.15 51.05
N LYS A 3 -18.99 -15.03 49.74
CA LYS A 3 -18.25 -13.97 48.99
C LYS A 3 -16.72 -13.92 49.23
N PHE A 4 -15.84 -13.75 48.22
CA PHE A 4 -15.77 -12.79 47.10
C PHE A 4 -15.38 -13.50 45.78
N ILE A 5 -16.15 -13.45 44.68
CA ILE A 5 -16.11 -12.46 43.59
C ILE A 5 -14.69 -11.98 43.20
N LEU A 6 -14.13 -12.54 42.13
CA LEU A 6 -13.31 -11.76 41.20
C LEU A 6 -13.97 -11.85 39.82
N MET A 7 -14.74 -10.82 39.53
CA MET A 7 -15.40 -10.55 38.26
C MET A 7 -14.31 -10.15 37.26
N LEU A 8 -13.90 -11.07 36.40
CA LEU A 8 -13.02 -10.75 35.28
C LEU A 8 -13.85 -9.94 34.28
N ILE A 9 -13.72 -8.62 34.34
CA ILE A 9 -14.33 -7.72 33.35
C ILE A 9 -13.60 -7.97 32.03
N PHE A 10 -14.17 -8.84 31.21
CA PHE A 10 -13.96 -8.80 29.77
C PHE A 10 -14.53 -7.46 29.31
N VAL A 11 -13.67 -6.46 29.17
CA VAL A 11 -13.98 -5.32 28.31
C VAL A 11 -13.94 -5.86 26.89
N LEU A 12 -15.04 -6.50 26.48
CA LEU A 12 -15.43 -6.61 25.08
C LEU A 12 -15.76 -5.19 24.63
N GLY A 13 -14.71 -4.39 24.45
CA GLY A 13 -14.79 -3.25 23.56
C GLY A 13 -15.14 -3.85 22.21
N SER A 14 -16.39 -3.69 21.81
CA SER A 14 -16.81 -3.80 20.43
C SER A 14 -15.99 -2.79 19.65
N PHE A 15 -14.80 -3.20 19.20
CA PHE A 15 -14.08 -2.49 18.16
C PHE A 15 -14.95 -2.64 16.92
N THR A 16 -15.81 -1.66 16.68
CA THR A 16 -16.35 -1.43 15.36
C THR A 16 -15.12 -1.08 14.52
N PHE A 17 -14.57 -2.05 13.81
CA PHE A 17 -13.56 -1.78 12.81
C PHE A 17 -14.26 -0.91 11.77
N ALA A 18 -13.91 0.39 11.73
CA ALA A 18 -14.35 1.22 10.62
C ALA A 18 -13.80 0.58 9.35
N GLU A 19 -14.65 0.33 8.37
CA GLU A 19 -14.21 -0.12 7.05
C GLU A 19 -13.43 1.03 6.40
N ILE A 20 -12.40 0.67 5.62
CA ILE A 20 -11.64 1.66 4.84
C ILE A 20 -12.60 2.32 3.86
N THR A 21 -12.71 3.65 3.95
CA THR A 21 -13.56 4.44 3.06
C THR A 21 -12.79 4.87 1.81
N ASP A 22 -13.50 5.19 0.72
CA ASP A 22 -12.88 5.78 -0.48
C ASP A 22 -12.10 7.06 -0.15
N LYS A 23 -12.63 7.87 0.77
CA LYS A 23 -11.93 9.07 1.28
C LYS A 23 -10.61 8.73 1.98
N ASP A 24 -10.55 7.61 2.70
CA ASP A 24 -9.28 7.16 3.30
C ASP A 24 -8.27 6.73 2.23
N VAL A 25 -8.74 6.05 1.19
CA VAL A 25 -7.91 5.67 0.03
C VAL A 25 -7.40 6.93 -0.68
N GLU A 26 -8.30 7.84 -1.05
CA GLU A 26 -8.00 9.09 -1.74
C GLU A 26 -6.98 9.96 -1.00
N SER A 27 -6.99 9.91 0.35
CA SER A 27 -6.06 10.69 1.16
C SER A 27 -4.59 10.39 0.85
N PHE A 28 -4.27 9.20 0.35
CA PHE A 28 -2.91 8.83 -0.05
C PHE A 28 -2.44 9.46 -1.35
N PHE A 29 -3.33 9.98 -2.20
CA PHE A 29 -2.92 10.75 -3.39
C PHE A 29 -2.55 12.21 -3.09
N SER A 30 -2.57 12.60 -1.81
CA SER A 30 -2.10 13.91 -1.36
C SER A 30 -0.65 14.20 -1.81
N PRO A 31 -0.32 15.47 -2.14
CA PRO A 31 1.07 15.90 -2.36
C PRO A 31 2.01 15.58 -1.18
N LYS A 32 1.47 15.49 0.04
CA LYS A 32 2.25 15.19 1.26
C LYS A 32 2.67 13.73 1.40
N THR A 33 2.04 12.81 0.66
CA THR A 33 2.39 11.39 0.70
C THR A 33 3.78 11.18 0.12
N GLN A 34 4.62 10.48 0.86
CA GLN A 34 5.94 10.03 0.43
C GLN A 34 5.87 8.57 0.02
N VAL A 35 6.65 8.18 -1.00
CA VAL A 35 6.63 6.82 -1.53
C VAL A 35 8.00 6.19 -1.32
N TYR A 36 8.00 5.00 -0.74
CA TYR A 36 9.19 4.20 -0.52
C TYR A 36 9.08 2.90 -1.31
N VAL A 37 10.21 2.39 -1.77
CA VAL A 37 10.32 1.08 -2.42
C VAL A 37 11.18 0.16 -1.57
N SER A 38 10.74 -1.10 -1.46
CA SER A 38 11.48 -2.16 -0.79
C SER A 38 12.22 -3.02 -1.81
N ASN A 39 13.41 -3.52 -1.45
CA ASN A 39 14.05 -4.63 -2.18
C ASN A 39 13.63 -6.01 -1.65
N GLN A 40 12.71 -6.04 -0.69
CA GLN A 40 12.08 -7.24 -0.18
C GLN A 40 10.69 -7.37 -0.79
N LYS A 41 10.21 -8.61 -0.85
CA LYS A 41 8.82 -8.91 -1.19
C LYS A 41 8.02 -9.23 0.07
N ASP A 42 6.74 -8.89 0.08
CA ASP A 42 5.82 -9.20 1.18
C ASP A 42 4.55 -9.89 0.68
N TRP A 43 3.82 -10.49 1.60
CA TRP A 43 2.58 -11.19 1.32
C TRP A 43 1.45 -10.21 1.10
N PHE A 44 0.76 -10.36 -0.03
CA PHE A 44 -0.48 -9.66 -0.35
C PHE A 44 -1.51 -10.65 -0.90
N TYR A 45 -2.78 -10.35 -0.66
CA TYR A 45 -3.91 -11.12 -1.16
C TYR A 45 -4.62 -10.27 -2.22
N GLY A 46 -4.96 -10.85 -3.37
CA GLY A 46 -5.57 -10.10 -4.46
C GLY A 46 -6.26 -10.99 -5.50
N MET A 47 -7.19 -10.37 -6.23
CA MET A 47 -7.78 -10.89 -7.48
C MET A 47 -6.92 -10.43 -8.65
N TYR A 48 -6.57 -11.35 -9.54
CA TYR A 48 -5.90 -11.08 -10.81
C TYR A 48 -6.97 -11.03 -11.92
N PRO A 49 -7.04 -9.97 -12.74
CA PRO A 49 -7.99 -9.94 -13.83
C PRO A 49 -7.52 -10.86 -14.97
N ALA A 50 -8.48 -11.62 -15.50
CA ALA A 50 -8.52 -12.27 -16.83
C ALA A 50 -8.55 -13.79 -16.91
N ASP A 51 -8.33 -14.57 -15.84
CA ASP A 51 -8.62 -16.02 -15.86
C ASP A 51 -9.12 -16.46 -14.47
N GLU A 52 -10.44 -16.57 -14.32
CA GLU A 52 -11.20 -17.28 -13.28
C GLU A 52 -10.59 -17.37 -11.85
N GLU A 53 -11.07 -16.50 -10.96
CA GLU A 53 -11.28 -16.74 -9.50
C GLU A 53 -10.14 -17.19 -8.58
N GLU A 54 -8.87 -17.26 -8.98
CA GLU A 54 -7.80 -17.58 -8.01
C GLU A 54 -7.35 -16.36 -7.18
N THR A 55 -8.15 -16.04 -6.16
CA THR A 55 -7.69 -15.21 -5.04
C THR A 55 -6.65 -15.97 -4.22
N THR A 56 -5.41 -15.50 -4.23
CA THR A 56 -4.32 -16.20 -3.53
C THR A 56 -3.33 -15.25 -2.89
N TRP A 57 -2.65 -15.78 -1.87
CA TRP A 57 -1.55 -15.10 -1.20
C TRP A 57 -0.29 -15.23 -2.05
N LYS A 58 0.21 -14.11 -2.57
CA LYS A 58 1.51 -14.06 -3.26
C LYS A 58 2.50 -13.20 -2.52
N LYS A 59 3.78 -13.54 -2.67
CA LYS A 59 4.89 -12.74 -2.15
C LYS A 59 5.44 -11.87 -3.28
N ILE A 60 5.14 -10.58 -3.24
CA ILE A 60 5.33 -9.65 -4.37
C ILE A 60 6.01 -8.35 -3.94
N ASN A 61 6.51 -7.59 -4.92
CA ASN A 61 7.11 -6.28 -4.65
C ASN A 61 6.03 -5.29 -4.22
N PHE A 62 6.41 -4.23 -3.54
CA PHE A 62 5.45 -3.24 -3.06
C PHE A 62 6.09 -1.88 -2.81
N PHE A 63 5.28 -0.84 -2.99
CA PHE A 63 5.54 0.48 -2.44
C PHE A 63 4.98 0.59 -1.03
N ILE A 64 5.58 1.46 -0.23
CA ILE A 64 5.05 1.90 1.07
C ILE A 64 4.70 3.38 0.91
N ASN A 65 3.42 3.71 0.99
CA ASN A 65 2.94 5.08 0.94
C ASN A 65 2.79 5.61 2.36
N VAL A 66 3.50 6.71 2.65
CA VAL A 66 3.60 7.30 3.98
C VAL A 66 2.93 8.67 3.95
N LEU A 67 1.76 8.78 4.57
CA LEU A 67 1.00 10.03 4.67
C LEU A 67 1.14 10.63 6.08
N PRO A 68 1.75 11.82 6.23
CA PRO A 68 1.76 12.53 7.50
C PRO A 68 0.35 12.98 7.91
N VAL A 69 -0.09 12.63 9.13
CA VAL A 69 -1.38 13.02 9.72
C VAL A 69 -1.15 13.49 11.15
N GLY A 70 -1.13 14.81 11.36
CA GLY A 70 -0.78 15.41 12.64
C GLY A 70 0.66 15.05 13.04
N ASN A 71 0.83 14.40 14.19
CA ASN A 71 2.13 13.93 14.69
C ASN A 71 2.40 12.44 14.38
N LYS A 72 1.57 11.81 13.55
CA LYS A 72 1.67 10.39 13.16
C LYS A 72 1.73 10.23 11.65
N TYR A 73 1.92 9.00 11.21
CA TYR A 73 2.03 8.62 9.81
C TYR A 73 1.04 7.48 9.51
N LYS A 74 0.13 7.72 8.57
CA LYS A 74 -0.78 6.70 8.03
C LYS A 74 -0.05 5.94 6.92
N ILE A 75 -0.12 4.61 6.94
CA ILE A 75 0.60 3.75 5.99
C ILE A 75 -0.37 2.96 5.13
N SER A 76 -0.11 2.97 3.82
CA SER A 76 -0.66 1.99 2.88
C SER A 76 0.46 1.37 2.04
N TYR A 77 0.11 0.35 1.28
CA TYR A 77 1.00 -0.41 0.45
C TYR A 77 0.41 -0.53 -0.96
N THR A 78 1.25 -0.42 -1.97
CA THR A 78 0.84 -0.65 -3.35
C THR A 78 1.63 -1.83 -3.89
N PRO A 79 1.05 -3.03 -3.93
CA PRO A 79 1.72 -4.19 -4.49
C PRO A 79 1.88 -4.08 -6.01
N PHE A 80 2.98 -4.62 -6.54
CA PHE A 80 3.26 -4.66 -7.97
C PHE A 80 4.12 -5.87 -8.37
N GLU A 81 4.00 -6.27 -9.63
CA GLU A 81 4.59 -7.48 -10.21
C GLU A 81 5.32 -7.17 -11.52
N ASN A 82 5.80 -8.22 -12.20
CA ASN A 82 6.43 -8.15 -13.53
C ASN A 82 7.52 -7.08 -13.65
N VAL A 83 8.34 -6.97 -12.60
CA VAL A 83 9.48 -6.04 -12.56
C VAL A 83 10.52 -6.46 -13.60
N GLU A 84 10.82 -5.58 -14.55
CA GLU A 84 11.74 -5.87 -15.66
C GLU A 84 13.20 -6.03 -15.20
N SER A 85 13.64 -5.22 -14.24
CA SER A 85 15.02 -5.26 -13.77
C SER A 85 15.19 -4.74 -12.35
N TYR A 86 16.33 -5.10 -11.74
CA TYR A 86 16.70 -4.74 -10.39
C TYR A 86 18.09 -4.08 -10.37
N ASP A 87 18.27 -3.09 -9.49
CA ASP A 87 19.58 -2.47 -9.27
C ASP A 87 20.53 -3.43 -8.54
N LYS A 88 21.80 -3.03 -8.42
CA LYS A 88 22.84 -3.83 -7.74
C LYS A 88 22.54 -4.15 -6.26
N GLU A 89 21.64 -3.38 -5.63
CA GLU A 89 21.20 -3.54 -4.24
C GLU A 89 19.89 -4.34 -4.16
N GLY A 90 19.37 -4.81 -5.30
CA GLY A 90 18.16 -5.62 -5.42
C GLY A 90 16.86 -4.83 -5.41
N TYR A 91 16.89 -3.50 -5.51
CA TYR A 91 15.66 -2.70 -5.63
C TYR A 91 15.14 -2.72 -7.07
N PRO A 92 13.81 -2.75 -7.28
CA PRO A 92 13.22 -2.55 -8.61
C PRO A 92 13.73 -1.27 -9.26
N VAL A 93 14.13 -1.36 -10.53
CA VAL A 93 14.46 -0.18 -11.35
C VAL A 93 13.16 0.36 -11.93
N LEU A 94 12.79 1.58 -11.54
CA LEU A 94 11.52 2.20 -11.92
C LEU A 94 11.78 3.22 -13.04
N ILE A 95 11.28 2.94 -14.23
CA ILE A 95 11.47 3.80 -15.41
C ILE A 95 10.10 4.26 -15.88
N TYR A 96 9.93 5.57 -15.98
CA TYR A 96 8.69 6.17 -16.45
C TYR A 96 8.89 6.81 -17.82
N LYS A 97 7.85 6.70 -18.65
CA LYS A 97 7.68 7.43 -19.90
C LYS A 97 6.44 8.33 -19.78
N ILE A 98 6.31 9.26 -20.70
CA ILE A 98 5.14 10.12 -20.81
C ILE A 98 4.35 9.66 -22.03
N ASP A 99 3.12 9.24 -21.80
CA ASP A 99 2.15 8.94 -22.85
C ASP A 99 1.05 10.00 -22.87
N LYS A 100 0.34 10.10 -23.99
CA LYS A 100 -0.89 10.88 -24.10
C LYS A 100 -2.07 10.04 -23.68
N GLY A 101 -2.90 10.54 -22.78
CA GLY A 101 -4.23 9.97 -22.54
C GLY A 101 -5.27 11.04 -22.27
N TYR A 102 -6.51 10.59 -22.09
CA TYR A 102 -7.65 11.48 -21.91
C TYR A 102 -8.17 11.39 -20.49
N VAL A 103 -8.32 12.54 -19.84
CA VAL A 103 -8.96 12.68 -18.53
C VAL A 103 -10.05 13.73 -18.68
N ASP A 104 -11.30 13.35 -18.43
CA ASP A 104 -12.49 14.20 -18.63
C ASP A 104 -12.61 14.78 -20.06
N GLY A 105 -12.16 14.02 -21.05
CA GLY A 105 -12.20 14.43 -22.47
C GLY A 105 -11.08 15.38 -22.90
N GLU A 106 -10.17 15.77 -22.00
CA GLU A 106 -8.99 16.56 -22.32
C GLU A 106 -7.75 15.67 -22.45
N GLU A 107 -6.94 15.91 -23.49
CA GLU A 107 -5.65 15.25 -23.66
C GLU A 107 -4.66 15.77 -22.61
N LYS A 108 -4.06 14.86 -21.86
CA LYS A 108 -3.07 15.16 -20.81
C LYS A 108 -1.87 14.22 -20.95
N ASP A 109 -0.72 14.76 -20.55
CA ASP A 109 0.50 13.97 -20.37
C ASP A 109 0.34 13.10 -19.12
N ILE A 110 0.52 11.79 -19.27
CA ILE A 110 0.39 10.82 -18.19
C ILE A 110 1.72 10.08 -18.05
N SER A 111 2.22 10.04 -16.82
CA SER A 111 3.34 9.19 -16.46
C SER A 111 2.89 7.72 -16.52
N THR A 112 3.51 6.92 -17.38
CA THR A 112 3.28 5.48 -17.51
C THR A 112 4.60 4.72 -17.37
N THR A 113 4.55 3.40 -17.23
CA THR A 113 5.73 2.57 -17.07
C THR A 113 5.51 1.18 -17.63
N ASP A 114 6.56 0.63 -18.26
CA ASP A 114 6.64 -0.79 -18.62
C ASP A 114 7.53 -1.56 -17.63
N SER A 115 8.16 -0.85 -16.67
CA SER A 115 9.17 -1.44 -15.76
C SER A 115 8.58 -2.34 -14.67
N TYR A 116 7.26 -2.27 -14.47
CA TYR A 116 6.48 -3.12 -13.57
C TYR A 116 4.99 -3.05 -13.93
N GLU A 117 4.21 -4.00 -13.43
CA GLU A 117 2.75 -4.03 -13.59
C GLU A 117 2.03 -3.95 -12.25
N ILE A 118 0.88 -3.26 -12.23
CA ILE A 118 -0.05 -3.27 -11.11
C ILE A 118 -1.27 -4.08 -11.53
N THR A 119 -1.31 -5.31 -11.05
CA THR A 119 -2.28 -6.33 -11.45
C THR A 119 -3.36 -6.57 -10.40
N ILE A 120 -3.19 -6.05 -9.18
CA ILE A 120 -4.07 -6.32 -8.05
C ILE A 120 -5.11 -5.20 -7.90
N LEU A 121 -6.39 -5.59 -7.85
CA LEU A 121 -7.51 -4.78 -7.38
C LEU A 121 -7.24 -4.36 -5.92
N GLY A 122 -6.54 -3.24 -5.72
CA GLY A 122 -6.10 -2.79 -4.40
C GLY A 122 -4.85 -1.92 -4.39
N LEU A 123 -4.81 -0.86 -5.21
CA LEU A 123 -3.70 0.08 -5.34
C LEU A 123 -3.22 0.66 -3.99
N ILE A 124 -4.10 0.79 -2.99
CA ILE A 124 -3.81 1.40 -1.69
C ILE A 124 -4.20 0.41 -0.57
N HIS A 125 -3.47 -0.70 -0.49
CA HIS A 125 -3.71 -1.78 0.46
C HIS A 125 -3.32 -1.37 1.88
N SER A 126 -4.08 -1.84 2.88
CA SER A 126 -3.84 -1.61 4.31
C SER A 126 -2.64 -2.38 4.91
N GLY A 127 -1.92 -3.13 4.07
CA GLY A 127 -0.94 -4.12 4.50
C GLY A 127 -1.56 -5.41 5.04
N THR A 128 -0.69 -6.29 5.53
CA THR A 128 -1.05 -7.66 5.91
C THR A 128 -0.51 -8.01 7.29
N GLU A 129 -1.08 -9.05 7.89
CA GLU A 129 -0.64 -9.57 9.17
C GLU A 129 -0.71 -11.09 9.22
N ILE A 130 0.14 -11.68 10.07
CA ILE A 130 0.13 -13.12 10.34
C ILE A 130 -0.34 -13.33 11.78
N LYS A 131 -1.46 -14.03 11.96
CA LYS A 131 -2.03 -14.41 13.25
C LYS A 131 -2.20 -15.91 13.29
N ASN A 132 -1.62 -16.57 14.29
CA ASN A 132 -1.69 -18.04 14.46
C ASN A 132 -1.30 -18.82 13.20
N GLY A 133 -0.24 -18.38 12.51
CA GLY A 133 0.24 -18.99 11.26
C GLY A 133 -0.61 -18.71 10.02
N LYS A 134 -1.73 -18.00 10.14
CA LYS A 134 -2.61 -17.61 9.04
C LYS A 134 -2.38 -16.15 8.64
N LYS A 135 -2.44 -15.87 7.33
CA LYS A 135 -2.27 -14.53 6.76
C LYS A 135 -3.62 -13.84 6.60
N TYR A 136 -3.66 -12.54 6.86
CA TYR A 136 -4.85 -11.72 6.76
C TYR A 136 -4.51 -10.36 6.15
N THR A 137 -5.41 -9.85 5.31
CA THR A 137 -5.41 -8.43 4.95
C THR A 137 -5.91 -7.62 6.14
N ARG A 138 -5.23 -6.53 6.48
CA ARG A 138 -5.67 -5.67 7.57
C ARG A 138 -6.99 -5.01 7.18
N SER A 139 -7.93 -4.90 8.12
CA SER A 139 -9.18 -4.17 7.86
C SER A 139 -9.02 -2.65 7.89
N ASN A 140 -7.85 -2.14 8.31
CA ASN A 140 -7.59 -0.73 8.55
C ASN A 140 -6.13 -0.36 8.25
N TYR A 141 -5.90 0.89 7.84
CA TYR A 141 -4.55 1.45 7.73
C TYR A 141 -3.90 1.60 9.11
N GLN A 142 -2.60 1.34 9.17
CA GLN A 142 -1.84 1.52 10.40
C GLN A 142 -1.43 2.99 10.57
N MET A 143 -1.42 3.43 11.83
CA MET A 143 -0.94 4.75 12.24
C MET A 143 0.30 4.58 13.09
N PHE A 144 1.43 5.11 12.64
CA PHE A 144 2.71 5.00 13.33
C PHE A 144 3.18 6.35 13.88
N SER A 145 3.82 6.31 15.04
CA SER A 145 4.77 7.34 15.46
C SER A 145 6.00 7.35 14.54
N LYS A 146 6.84 8.38 14.63
CA LYS A 146 8.08 8.46 13.84
C LYS A 146 9.00 7.24 14.07
N ASN A 147 9.18 6.81 15.32
CA ASN A 147 10.06 5.69 15.65
C ASN A 147 9.53 4.36 15.10
N GLU A 148 8.21 4.15 15.14
CA GLU A 148 7.58 2.96 14.57
C GLU A 148 7.69 2.95 13.04
N LEU A 149 7.50 4.10 12.39
CA LEU A 149 7.73 4.25 10.95
C LEU A 149 9.17 3.91 10.58
N ASP A 150 10.15 4.46 11.29
CA ASP A 150 11.58 4.20 11.02
C ASP A 150 11.92 2.72 11.19
N THR A 151 11.34 2.10 12.22
CA THR A 151 11.49 0.66 12.46
C THR A 151 10.88 -0.15 11.33
N LEU A 152 9.69 0.21 10.86
CA LEU A 152 9.03 -0.43 9.72
C LEU A 152 9.91 -0.32 8.46
N LEU A 153 10.28 0.90 8.07
CA LEU A 153 11.06 1.15 6.84
C LEU A 153 12.38 0.38 6.87
N LYS A 154 13.08 0.37 8.01
CA LYS A 154 14.29 -0.42 8.19
C LYS A 154 14.03 -1.92 8.08
N SER A 155 12.97 -2.42 8.71
CA SER A 155 12.64 -3.86 8.67
C SER A 155 12.31 -4.35 7.26
N LYS A 156 11.72 -3.48 6.43
CA LYS A 156 11.42 -3.75 5.02
C LYS A 156 12.58 -3.42 4.09
N ASN A 157 13.71 -2.98 4.62
CA ASN A 157 14.82 -2.43 3.86
C ASN A 157 14.35 -1.45 2.77
N ALA A 158 13.45 -0.53 3.15
CA ALA A 158 12.81 0.39 2.24
C ALA A 158 13.62 1.69 2.10
N LYS A 159 13.72 2.22 0.88
CA LYS A 159 14.30 3.53 0.59
C LYS A 159 13.26 4.45 -0.02
N ARG A 160 13.34 5.74 0.28
CA ARG A 160 12.46 6.73 -0.35
C ARG A 160 12.83 6.85 -1.82
N LEU A 161 11.83 6.99 -2.68
CA LEU A 161 12.05 7.32 -4.08
C LEU A 161 12.69 8.70 -4.21
N ASP A 162 13.52 8.89 -5.23
CA ASP A 162 14.01 10.22 -5.58
C ASP A 162 12.83 11.11 -6.04
N PRO A 163 12.96 12.44 -5.99
CA PRO A 163 11.83 13.34 -6.23
C PRO A 163 11.14 13.15 -7.59
N ASN A 164 11.88 12.84 -8.65
CA ASN A 164 11.30 12.68 -10.00
C ASN A 164 10.55 11.36 -10.11
N THR A 165 11.17 10.27 -9.66
CA THR A 165 10.52 8.95 -9.63
C THR A 165 9.32 8.96 -8.69
N GLU A 166 9.40 9.58 -7.52
CA GLU A 166 8.28 9.72 -6.57
C GLU A 166 7.10 10.46 -7.21
N LYS A 167 7.36 11.57 -7.91
CA LYS A 167 6.33 12.34 -8.63
C LYS A 167 5.63 11.46 -9.67
N ASN A 168 6.39 10.84 -10.57
CA ASN A 168 5.83 10.05 -11.66
C ASN A 168 5.07 8.81 -11.13
N THR A 169 5.60 8.17 -10.08
CA THR A 169 4.91 7.07 -9.38
C THR A 169 3.55 7.54 -8.88
N LYS A 170 3.49 8.66 -8.16
CA LYS A 170 2.23 9.18 -7.61
C LYS A 170 1.23 9.55 -8.69
N GLU A 171 1.68 10.19 -9.77
CA GLU A 171 0.82 10.53 -10.92
C GLU A 171 0.26 9.27 -11.58
N PHE A 172 1.10 8.27 -11.82
CA PHE A 172 0.68 6.99 -12.41
C PHE A 172 -0.33 6.26 -11.51
N LEU A 173 -0.05 6.13 -10.21
CA LEU A 173 -0.95 5.49 -9.25
C LEU A 173 -2.29 6.23 -9.15
N ASN A 174 -2.25 7.57 -9.12
CA ASN A 174 -3.44 8.40 -9.11
C ASN A 174 -4.26 8.21 -10.39
N TRP A 175 -3.60 8.21 -11.55
CA TRP A 175 -4.26 8.00 -12.82
C TRP A 175 -4.92 6.63 -12.90
N LEU A 176 -4.20 5.56 -12.52
CA LEU A 176 -4.75 4.20 -12.46
C LEU A 176 -5.99 4.12 -11.56
N PHE A 177 -5.93 4.71 -10.37
CA PHE A 177 -7.06 4.65 -9.43
C PHE A 177 -8.34 5.29 -9.99
N HIS A 178 -8.22 6.40 -10.72
CA HIS A 178 -9.35 7.17 -11.23
C HIS A 178 -9.81 6.76 -12.64
N ASN A 179 -8.99 6.03 -13.41
CA ASN A 179 -9.25 5.79 -14.84
C ASN A 179 -9.15 4.32 -15.27
N ALA A 180 -8.58 3.43 -14.46
CA ALA A 180 -8.44 2.01 -14.80
C ALA A 180 -9.55 1.12 -14.21
N ASN A 181 -10.59 1.72 -13.61
CA ASN A 181 -11.77 1.04 -13.06
C ASN A 181 -13.02 1.33 -13.89
#